data_AF-A0A8J8JVE2-F1
#
_entry.id   AF-A0A8J8JVE2-F1
#
_cell.length_a   1.000
_cell.length_b   1.000
_cell.length_c   1.000
_cell.angle_alpha   90.00
_cell.angle_beta   90.00
_cell.angle_gamma   90.00
#
_symmetry.space_group_name_H-M   'P 1'
#
loop_
_entity.id
_entity.type
_entity.pdbx_description
1 polymer ?
#
loop_
_entity_poly.entity_id
_entity_poly.type
_entity_poly.pdbx_seq_one_letter_code
_entity_poly.pdbx_strand_id
1 'polypeptide(L)'
;MKKTIIKMNHSILAGAVGLLLSVSGVQASSDMHQLYEDNCASCHGSDHGGYLAPALNSDTLKGRSPTALRTLIMTGSFETLMPPFFGKLKDDEIRSMVKHLQATPKLKNPAWTIKDMKASLKVYVKDESKLPTKPTYQIDSMDDLIGVAARGQYGRGTGSKAVFITSKIHKVVGEIETGTAAHIIDFDPANSRWAYV
;
A
#
# COMPACT_ATOMS: atom_id res chain seq x y z
N MET A 1 -16.61 6.33 -74.96
CA MET A 1 -17.41 6.62 -73.74
C MET A 1 -16.64 7.63 -72.89
N LYS A 2 -17.34 8.64 -72.38
CA LYS A 2 -16.80 9.93 -71.89
C LYS A 2 -15.94 9.79 -70.62
N LYS A 3 -14.81 10.50 -70.58
CA LYS A 3 -14.02 10.84 -69.39
C LYS A 3 -14.79 11.89 -68.57
N THR A 4 -14.86 11.72 -67.26
CA THR A 4 -15.24 12.81 -66.33
C THR A 4 -14.15 12.97 -65.28
N ILE A 5 -13.41 14.06 -65.43
CA ILE A 5 -12.44 14.61 -64.47
C ILE A 5 -13.25 15.51 -63.53
N ILE A 6 -13.15 15.30 -62.21
CA ILE A 6 -13.71 16.24 -61.23
C ILE A 6 -12.58 17.15 -60.73
N LYS A 7 -12.80 18.45 -60.92
CA LYS A 7 -11.92 19.57 -60.55
C LYS A 7 -11.98 19.87 -59.04
N MET A 8 -10.88 20.47 -58.60
CA MET A 8 -10.52 21.04 -57.29
C MET A 8 -11.60 21.88 -56.58
N ASN A 9 -11.40 22.07 -55.27
CA ASN A 9 -11.27 23.43 -54.73
C ASN A 9 -10.38 23.50 -53.48
N HIS A 10 -9.33 24.33 -53.58
CA HIS A 10 -8.60 24.93 -52.47
C HIS A 10 -9.26 26.27 -52.15
N SER A 11 -9.60 26.55 -50.88
CA SER A 11 -9.76 27.89 -50.28
C SER A 11 -9.90 27.72 -48.75
N ILE A 12 -8.86 28.01 -47.95
CA ILE A 12 -8.53 29.30 -47.29
C ILE A 12 -9.24 29.48 -45.92
N LEU A 13 -8.43 29.26 -44.86
CA LEU A 13 -8.11 30.17 -43.74
C LEU A 13 -9.24 30.75 -42.83
N ALA A 14 -9.25 30.32 -41.57
CA ALA A 14 -9.44 31.12 -40.34
C ALA A 14 -9.23 30.16 -39.15
N GLY A 15 -8.27 30.32 -38.24
CA GLY A 15 -8.07 31.49 -37.39
C GLY A 15 -8.67 31.21 -36.00
N ALA A 16 -7.99 30.40 -35.18
CA ALA A 16 -8.28 30.30 -33.74
C ALA A 16 -7.04 29.80 -32.98
N VAL A 17 -6.18 30.74 -32.59
CA VAL A 17 -5.19 30.53 -31.53
C VAL A 17 -5.99 30.42 -30.23
N GLY A 18 -6.34 29.19 -29.85
CA GLY A 18 -6.92 28.90 -28.55
C GLY A 18 -5.84 29.01 -27.48
N LEU A 19 -5.97 30.05 -26.66
CA LEU A 19 -5.18 30.28 -25.45
C LEU A 19 -5.31 29.04 -24.54
N LEU A 20 -4.29 28.19 -24.53
CA LEU A 20 -4.14 27.11 -23.56
C LEU A 20 -3.86 27.75 -22.21
N LEU A 21 -4.92 28.11 -21.49
CA LEU A 21 -4.87 28.28 -20.05
C LEU A 21 -4.50 26.93 -19.46
N SER A 22 -3.22 26.80 -19.08
CA SER A 22 -2.74 25.76 -18.20
C SER A 22 -3.49 25.86 -16.88
N VAL A 23 -4.63 25.18 -16.78
CA VAL A 23 -5.20 24.81 -15.50
C VAL A 23 -4.21 23.83 -14.89
N SER A 24 -3.27 24.38 -14.12
CA SER A 24 -2.54 23.63 -13.09
C SER A 24 -3.55 23.26 -12.02
N GLY A 25 -4.41 22.30 -12.35
CA GLY A 25 -5.32 21.66 -11.41
C GLY A 25 -4.47 21.00 -10.34
N VAL A 26 -4.83 21.27 -9.10
CA VAL A 26 -4.26 20.73 -7.87
C VAL A 26 -4.30 19.19 -7.92
N GLN A 27 -3.20 18.59 -8.38
CA GLN A 27 -2.92 17.15 -8.27
C GLN A 27 -2.03 16.88 -7.03
N ALA A 28 -2.16 17.69 -5.98
CA ALA A 28 -1.27 17.63 -4.82
C ALA A 28 -1.83 16.82 -3.64
N SER A 29 -3.12 16.48 -3.63
CA SER A 29 -3.75 15.83 -2.47
C SER A 29 -3.54 14.31 -2.40
N SER A 30 -3.55 13.61 -3.54
CA SER A 30 -3.35 12.15 -3.55
C SER A 30 -1.90 11.77 -3.23
N ASP A 31 -0.94 12.58 -3.68
CA ASP A 31 0.48 12.33 -3.48
C ASP A 31 0.90 12.56 -2.02
N MET A 32 0.45 13.65 -1.39
CA MET A 32 0.82 13.95 0.00
C MET A 32 0.14 13.04 1.02
N HIS A 33 -1.08 12.57 0.75
CA HIS A 33 -1.70 11.56 1.60
C HIS A 33 -0.92 10.24 1.54
N GLN A 34 -0.53 9.78 0.35
CA GLN A 34 0.30 8.58 0.23
C GLN A 34 1.65 8.76 0.92
N LEU A 35 2.29 9.92 0.77
CA LEU A 35 3.55 10.21 1.45
C LEU A 35 3.39 10.19 2.99
N TYR A 36 2.25 10.65 3.51
CA TYR A 36 1.90 10.55 4.93
C TYR A 36 1.71 9.09 5.36
N GLU A 37 0.98 8.29 4.58
CA GLU A 37 0.79 6.86 4.84
C GLU A 37 2.11 6.10 4.89
N ASP A 38 3.02 6.41 3.96
CA ASP A 38 4.30 5.70 3.83
C ASP A 38 5.31 6.09 4.93
N ASN A 39 5.23 7.32 5.48
CA ASN A 39 6.28 7.87 6.34
C ASN A 39 5.84 8.26 7.75
N CYS A 40 4.54 8.47 7.99
CA CYS A 40 4.03 9.08 9.22
C CYS A 40 2.96 8.23 9.90
N ALA A 41 2.07 7.61 9.13
CA ALA A 41 0.87 6.94 9.62
C ALA A 41 1.15 5.77 10.58
N SER A 42 2.28 5.07 10.44
CA SER A 42 2.64 3.96 11.34
C SER A 42 2.75 4.38 12.81
N CYS A 43 3.11 5.65 13.06
CA CYS A 43 3.23 6.21 14.41
C CYS A 43 2.07 7.16 14.74
N HIS A 44 1.66 8.00 13.78
CA HIS A 44 0.68 9.07 13.99
C HIS A 44 -0.76 8.67 13.62
N GLY A 45 -0.99 7.44 13.17
CA GLY A 45 -2.28 6.91 12.72
C GLY A 45 -2.59 7.31 11.27
N SER A 46 -3.08 6.36 10.48
CA SER A 46 -3.56 6.62 9.09
C SER A 46 -4.77 7.55 9.05
N ASP A 47 -5.52 7.64 10.15
CA ASP A 47 -6.63 8.57 10.30
C ASP A 47 -6.20 9.97 10.80
N HIS A 48 -4.89 10.23 10.92
CA HIS A 48 -4.33 11.43 11.53
C HIS A 48 -4.71 11.63 13.01
N GLY A 49 -5.27 10.60 13.65
CA GLY A 49 -5.85 10.64 14.99
C GLY A 49 -4.85 10.41 16.13
N GLY A 50 -3.61 10.06 15.82
CA GLY A 50 -2.61 9.62 16.79
C GLY A 50 -2.74 8.14 17.12
N TYR A 51 -1.60 7.49 17.37
CA TYR A 51 -1.52 6.10 17.80
C TYR A 51 -0.42 5.96 18.86
N LEU A 52 0.80 5.62 18.44
CA LEU A 52 2.00 5.62 19.27
C LEU A 52 2.52 7.06 19.49
N ALA A 53 2.30 7.93 18.49
CA ALA A 53 2.72 9.32 18.48
C ALA A 53 1.50 10.26 18.44
N PRO A 54 1.67 11.56 18.77
CA PRO A 54 0.56 12.51 18.83
C PRO A 54 -0.22 12.64 17.52
N ALA A 55 -1.47 13.06 17.59
CA ALA A 55 -2.31 13.28 16.42
C ALA A 55 -1.75 14.39 15.50
N LEU A 56 -1.78 14.16 14.18
CA LEU A 56 -1.31 15.11 13.15
C LEU A 56 -2.46 15.55 12.25
N ASN A 57 -3.45 16.21 12.85
CA ASN A 57 -4.62 16.77 12.17
C ASN A 57 -4.74 18.29 12.37
N SER A 58 -5.58 18.91 11.55
CA SER A 58 -5.83 20.36 11.52
C SER A 58 -6.17 20.95 12.89
N ASP A 59 -6.94 20.23 13.70
CA ASP A 59 -7.38 20.69 15.02
C ASP A 59 -6.21 20.67 16.02
N THR A 60 -5.43 19.58 16.03
CA THR A 60 -4.28 19.41 16.94
C THR A 60 -3.12 20.35 16.59
N LEU A 61 -3.00 20.69 15.31
CA LEU A 61 -1.94 21.57 14.79
C LEU A 61 -2.38 23.04 14.69
N LYS A 62 -3.59 23.37 15.09
CA LYS A 62 -4.12 24.74 15.05
C LYS A 62 -3.21 25.71 15.80
N GLY A 63 -2.84 26.80 15.14
CA GLY A 63 -1.96 27.83 15.71
C GLY A 63 -0.47 27.48 15.78
N ARG A 64 -0.06 26.26 15.38
CA ARG A 64 1.37 25.91 15.29
C ARG A 64 2.01 26.60 14.08
N SER A 65 3.23 27.11 14.29
CA SER A 65 4.01 27.75 13.22
C SER A 65 4.39 26.74 12.12
N PRO A 66 4.10 27.02 10.84
CA PRO A 66 4.54 26.18 9.73
C PRO A 66 6.05 25.98 9.70
N THR A 67 6.83 27.01 10.07
CA THR A 67 8.29 26.93 10.16
C THR A 67 8.73 25.97 11.25
N ALA A 68 8.08 26.02 12.43
CA ALA A 68 8.39 25.11 13.52
C ALA A 68 8.06 23.65 13.18
N LEU A 69 6.91 23.42 12.54
CA LEU A 69 6.52 22.09 12.05
C LEU A 69 7.49 21.57 10.99
N ARG A 70 7.90 22.41 10.03
CA ARG A 70 8.91 22.05 9.03
C ARG A 70 10.24 21.68 9.70
N THR A 71 10.72 22.48 10.65
CA THR A 71 11.95 22.17 11.39
C THR A 71 11.82 20.81 12.08
N LEU A 72 10.72 20.56 12.78
CA LEU A 72 10.50 19.30 13.47
C LEU A 72 10.48 18.09 12.51
N ILE A 73 9.86 18.21 11.34
CA ILE A 73 9.89 17.15 10.31
C ILE A 73 11.32 16.96 9.78
N MET A 74 12.06 18.05 9.53
CA MET A 74 13.43 17.96 9.04
C MET A 74 14.38 17.30 10.04
N THR A 75 14.32 17.71 11.31
CA THR A 75 15.29 17.32 12.34
C THR A 75 14.84 16.11 13.17
N GLY A 76 13.57 15.72 13.05
CA GLY A 76 12.94 14.82 14.03
C GLY A 76 12.76 15.52 15.37
N SER A 77 12.33 14.75 16.37
CA SER A 77 12.18 15.22 17.76
C SER A 77 13.14 14.46 18.66
N PHE A 78 14.06 15.19 19.28
CA PHE A 78 15.05 14.63 20.22
C PHE A 78 14.34 13.93 21.40
N GLU A 79 14.95 12.86 21.93
CA GLU A 79 14.39 12.00 22.99
C GLU A 79 13.06 11.31 22.63
N THR A 80 12.70 11.25 21.35
CA THR A 80 11.54 10.51 20.87
C THR A 80 11.92 9.58 19.71
N LEU A 81 10.97 8.75 19.28
CA LEU A 81 11.12 7.90 18.09
C LEU A 81 10.92 8.65 16.77
N MET A 82 10.60 9.95 16.78
CA MET A 82 10.35 10.71 15.56
C MET A 82 11.66 10.95 14.80
N PRO A 83 11.87 10.30 13.64
CA PRO A 83 13.14 10.38 12.93
C PRO A 83 13.27 11.71 12.18
N PRO A 84 14.51 12.15 11.85
CA PRO A 84 14.72 13.21 10.88
C PRO A 84 14.35 12.73 9.47
N PHE A 85 13.68 13.61 8.72
CA PHE A 85 13.37 13.40 7.29
C PHE A 85 14.24 14.23 6.34
N PHE A 86 15.14 15.08 6.86
CA PHE A 86 16.14 15.74 6.02
C PHE A 86 16.99 14.71 5.26
N GLY A 87 17.09 14.87 3.94
CA GLY A 87 17.82 13.93 3.07
C GLY A 87 17.06 12.64 2.73
N LYS A 88 15.90 12.39 3.36
CA LYS A 88 14.99 11.28 3.01
C LYS A 88 13.83 11.76 2.15
N LEU A 89 13.27 12.92 2.51
CA LEU A 89 12.26 13.63 1.73
C LEU A 89 12.89 14.88 1.13
N LYS A 90 12.39 15.26 -0.05
CA LYS A 90 12.75 16.53 -0.67
C LYS A 90 12.18 17.70 0.12
N ASP A 91 12.81 18.85 -0.01
CA ASP A 91 12.41 20.04 0.74
C ASP A 91 11.00 20.55 0.37
N ASP A 92 10.60 20.41 -0.89
CA ASP A 92 9.25 20.69 -1.36
C ASP A 92 8.21 19.70 -0.81
N GLU A 93 8.55 18.42 -0.71
CA GLU A 93 7.73 17.38 -0.06
C GLU A 93 7.51 17.72 1.42
N ILE A 94 8.57 18.10 2.16
CA ILE A 94 8.44 18.50 3.57
C ILE A 94 7.56 19.75 3.73
N ARG A 95 7.74 20.77 2.89
CA ARG A 95 6.88 21.97 2.91
C ARG A 95 5.42 21.63 2.60
N SER A 96 5.19 20.75 1.63
CA SER A 96 3.86 20.33 1.22
C SER A 96 3.20 19.46 2.28
N MET A 97 3.98 18.62 2.97
CA MET A 97 3.53 17.84 4.11
C MET A 97 3.01 18.73 5.24
N VAL A 98 3.74 19.80 5.61
CA VAL A 98 3.23 20.74 6.63
C VAL A 98 1.86 21.32 6.26
N LYS A 99 1.69 21.74 5.00
CA LYS A 99 0.40 22.24 4.51
C LYS A 99 -0.68 21.17 4.56
N HIS A 100 -0.35 19.94 4.15
CA HIS A 100 -1.25 18.80 4.20
C HIS A 100 -1.71 18.53 5.64
N LEU A 101 -0.79 18.40 6.59
CA LEU A 101 -1.11 18.14 8.00
C LEU A 101 -1.99 19.23 8.62
N GLN A 102 -1.76 20.50 8.29
CA GLN A 102 -2.56 21.62 8.81
C GLN A 102 -3.95 21.73 8.16
N ALA A 103 -4.14 21.17 6.96
CA ALA A 103 -5.41 21.18 6.24
C ALA A 103 -6.25 19.91 6.46
N THR A 104 -5.63 18.80 6.83
CA THR A 104 -6.30 17.50 6.96
C THR A 104 -6.91 17.33 8.36
N PRO A 105 -8.24 17.21 8.50
CA PRO A 105 -8.86 16.86 9.78
C PRO A 105 -8.60 15.40 10.12
N LYS A 106 -8.95 14.98 11.34
CA LYS A 106 -9.00 13.56 11.68
C LYS A 106 -9.97 12.85 10.74
N LEU A 107 -9.50 11.81 10.05
CA LEU A 107 -10.31 11.03 9.14
C LEU A 107 -11.16 10.02 9.91
N LYS A 108 -12.26 9.61 9.30
CA LYS A 108 -13.04 8.48 9.83
C LYS A 108 -12.38 7.19 9.36
N ASN A 109 -12.21 6.24 10.27
CA ASN A 109 -11.80 4.89 9.89
C ASN A 109 -12.82 4.30 8.91
N PRO A 110 -12.38 3.76 7.76
CA PRO A 110 -13.29 3.10 6.84
C PRO A 110 -13.94 1.91 7.57
N ALA A 111 -15.25 1.75 7.39
CA ALA A 111 -15.94 0.59 7.93
C ALA A 111 -15.51 -0.67 7.17
N TRP A 112 -15.24 -1.75 7.91
CA TRP A 112 -15.04 -3.09 7.36
C TRP A 112 -16.11 -4.02 7.93
N THR A 113 -17.16 -4.25 7.16
CA THR A 113 -18.36 -4.97 7.64
C THR A 113 -18.30 -6.45 7.27
N ILE A 114 -19.18 -7.26 7.86
CA ILE A 114 -19.38 -8.67 7.46
C ILE A 114 -19.72 -8.79 5.97
N LYS A 115 -20.43 -7.81 5.40
CA LYS A 115 -20.73 -7.80 3.97
C LYS A 115 -19.45 -7.68 3.15
N ASP A 116 -18.53 -6.81 3.56
CA ASP A 116 -17.25 -6.59 2.88
C ASP A 116 -16.34 -7.82 3.03
N MET A 117 -16.28 -8.41 4.23
CA MET A 117 -15.58 -9.67 4.47
C MET A 117 -16.08 -10.79 3.56
N LYS A 118 -17.40 -11.00 3.47
CA LYS A 118 -18.00 -12.01 2.59
C LYS A 118 -17.74 -11.73 1.11
N ALA A 119 -17.74 -10.45 0.70
CA ALA A 119 -17.41 -10.06 -0.66
C ALA A 119 -15.94 -10.29 -1.01
N SER A 120 -15.05 -10.21 -0.02
CA SER A 120 -13.61 -10.47 -0.18
C SER A 120 -13.24 -11.96 -0.22
N LEU A 121 -14.11 -12.84 0.30
CA LEU A 121 -13.86 -14.27 0.42
C LEU A 121 -13.77 -14.94 -0.97
N LYS A 122 -12.64 -15.60 -1.22
CA LYS A 122 -12.44 -16.48 -2.38
C LYS A 122 -12.18 -17.90 -1.91
N VAL A 123 -13.02 -18.84 -2.34
CA VAL A 123 -12.86 -20.27 -2.04
C VAL A 123 -12.30 -20.98 -3.26
N TYR A 124 -11.02 -21.34 -3.21
CA TYR A 124 -10.33 -22.00 -4.33
C TYR A 124 -10.62 -23.50 -4.40
N VAL A 125 -10.79 -24.17 -3.26
CA VAL A 125 -11.16 -25.59 -3.18
C VAL A 125 -12.46 -25.70 -2.40
N LYS A 126 -13.58 -25.90 -3.11
CA LYS A 126 -14.90 -26.06 -2.47
C LYS A 126 -15.16 -27.46 -1.94
N ASP A 127 -14.54 -28.45 -2.57
CA ASP A 127 -14.75 -29.87 -2.29
C ASP A 127 -13.42 -30.46 -1.83
N GLU A 128 -13.22 -30.44 -0.51
CA GLU A 128 -11.99 -30.92 0.12
C GLU A 128 -11.81 -32.43 0.05
N SER A 129 -12.88 -33.19 -0.25
CA SER A 129 -12.80 -34.66 -0.38
C SER A 129 -11.90 -35.11 -1.54
N LYS A 130 -11.64 -34.22 -2.50
CA LYS A 130 -10.74 -34.44 -3.63
C LYS A 130 -9.27 -34.25 -3.28
N LEU A 131 -8.97 -33.66 -2.12
CA LEU A 131 -7.60 -33.43 -1.72
C LEU A 131 -6.98 -34.73 -1.17
N PRO A 132 -5.65 -34.89 -1.28
CA PRO A 132 -4.96 -36.03 -0.67
C PRO A 132 -5.30 -36.18 0.82
N THR A 133 -5.46 -37.42 1.27
CA THR A 133 -5.72 -37.76 2.69
C THR A 133 -4.47 -37.74 3.56
N LYS A 134 -3.29 -37.66 2.95
CA LYS A 134 -1.98 -37.54 3.60
C LYS A 134 -1.03 -36.67 2.76
N PRO A 135 0.03 -36.10 3.35
CA PRO A 135 1.04 -35.36 2.62
C PRO A 135 1.65 -36.17 1.47
N THR A 136 1.94 -35.50 0.35
CA THR A 136 2.62 -36.10 -0.82
C THR A 136 4.14 -36.03 -0.70
N TYR A 137 4.65 -35.47 0.40
CA TYR A 137 6.05 -35.31 0.73
C TYR A 137 6.34 -35.98 2.08
N GLN A 138 7.62 -36.24 2.36
CA GLN A 138 8.06 -36.99 3.55
C GLN A 138 8.10 -36.08 4.78
N ILE A 139 7.11 -36.24 5.67
CA ILE A 139 7.07 -35.70 7.03
C ILE A 139 6.48 -36.75 7.97
N ASP A 140 6.92 -36.77 9.23
CA ASP A 140 6.36 -37.65 10.26
C ASP A 140 5.26 -36.93 11.06
N SER A 141 5.48 -35.64 11.34
CA SER A 141 4.53 -34.71 11.94
C SER A 141 4.46 -33.42 11.14
N MET A 142 3.39 -32.65 11.31
CA MET A 142 3.33 -31.27 10.80
C MET A 142 4.36 -30.35 11.46
N ASP A 143 4.84 -30.69 12.65
CA ASP A 143 5.95 -30.00 13.31
C ASP A 143 7.27 -30.11 12.52
N ASP A 144 7.33 -31.04 11.56
CA ASP A 144 8.44 -31.13 10.62
C ASP A 144 8.35 -30.10 9.48
N LEU A 145 7.35 -29.21 9.46
CA LEU A 145 7.24 -28.14 8.49
C LEU A 145 7.57 -26.78 9.10
N ILE A 146 8.39 -26.04 8.38
CA ILE A 146 8.76 -24.66 8.68
C ILE A 146 8.03 -23.78 7.67
N GLY A 147 7.13 -22.93 8.16
CA GLY A 147 6.53 -21.84 7.40
C GLY A 147 7.47 -20.65 7.35
N VAL A 148 7.85 -20.22 6.16
CA VAL A 148 8.71 -19.06 5.92
C VAL A 148 7.89 -17.97 5.21
N ALA A 149 7.71 -16.85 5.90
CA ALA A 149 7.11 -15.64 5.32
C ALA A 149 8.15 -14.89 4.47
N ALA A 150 8.30 -15.28 3.21
CA ALA A 150 9.17 -14.58 2.26
C ALA A 150 8.58 -13.20 1.94
N ARG A 151 9.27 -12.14 2.34
CA ARG A 151 8.72 -10.78 2.26
C ARG A 151 8.76 -10.18 0.85
N GLY A 152 9.68 -10.61 -0.01
CA GLY A 152 9.93 -9.97 -1.30
C GLY A 152 10.53 -8.56 -1.16
N GLN A 153 10.74 -7.88 -2.28
CA GLN A 153 11.30 -6.52 -2.28
C GLN A 153 10.27 -5.53 -1.73
N TYR A 154 10.66 -4.72 -0.73
CA TYR A 154 9.79 -3.76 -0.03
C TYR A 154 8.52 -4.36 0.63
N GLY A 155 8.42 -5.68 0.78
CA GLY A 155 7.28 -6.31 1.45
C GLY A 155 5.98 -6.36 0.62
N ARG A 156 6.03 -6.01 -0.67
CA ARG A 156 4.86 -6.05 -1.57
C ARG A 156 5.27 -6.48 -2.98
N GLY A 157 4.35 -7.13 -3.68
CA GLY A 157 4.53 -7.50 -5.09
C GLY A 157 5.31 -8.80 -5.27
N THR A 158 6.03 -8.90 -6.38
CA THR A 158 6.71 -10.13 -6.81
C THR A 158 7.70 -10.62 -5.75
N GLY A 159 7.54 -11.87 -5.33
CA GLY A 159 8.41 -12.49 -4.33
C GLY A 159 7.88 -12.44 -2.89
N SER A 160 6.73 -11.80 -2.63
CA SER A 160 6.00 -11.98 -1.37
C SER A 160 5.26 -13.32 -1.39
N LYS A 161 5.73 -14.28 -0.60
CA LYS A 161 5.20 -15.65 -0.56
C LYS A 161 5.17 -16.24 0.83
N ALA A 162 4.28 -17.21 1.04
CA ALA A 162 4.48 -18.25 2.06
C ALA A 162 5.20 -19.43 1.42
N VAL A 163 6.32 -19.83 2.02
CA VAL A 163 7.14 -20.96 1.57
C VAL A 163 7.15 -22.00 2.69
N PHE A 164 6.91 -23.26 2.36
CA PHE A 164 6.91 -24.37 3.30
C PHE A 164 8.11 -25.27 3.04
N ILE A 165 8.92 -25.49 4.08
CA ILE A 165 10.17 -26.26 4.01
C ILE A 165 10.14 -27.36 5.05
N THR A 166 10.56 -28.57 4.68
CA THR A 166 10.72 -29.67 5.65
C THR A 166 11.94 -29.44 6.54
N SER A 167 11.81 -29.61 7.85
CA SER A 167 12.89 -29.44 8.82
C SER A 167 13.98 -30.51 8.73
N LYS A 168 13.63 -31.75 8.37
CA LYS A 168 14.57 -32.89 8.37
C LYS A 168 15.48 -32.96 7.15
N ILE A 169 14.92 -32.70 5.97
CA ILE A 169 15.63 -32.85 4.68
C ILE A 169 15.77 -31.53 3.90
N HIS A 170 15.33 -30.42 4.50
CA HIS A 170 15.47 -29.05 3.98
C HIS A 170 14.94 -28.83 2.55
N LYS A 171 13.87 -29.54 2.16
CA LYS A 171 13.23 -29.38 0.85
C LYS A 171 12.05 -28.43 0.93
N VAL A 172 11.94 -27.54 -0.07
CA VAL A 172 10.72 -26.78 -0.31
C VAL A 172 9.64 -27.74 -0.79
N VAL A 173 8.47 -27.71 -0.13
CA VAL A 173 7.32 -28.59 -0.42
C VAL A 173 6.08 -27.82 -0.86
N GLY A 174 6.09 -26.50 -0.74
CA GLY A 174 5.01 -25.64 -1.23
C GLY A 174 5.39 -24.17 -1.23
N GLU A 175 4.84 -23.42 -2.19
CA GLU A 175 4.92 -21.97 -2.26
C GLU A 175 3.54 -21.40 -2.61
N ILE A 176 3.15 -20.33 -1.93
CA ILE A 176 1.89 -19.63 -2.17
C ILE A 176 2.21 -18.15 -2.28
N GLU A 177 1.92 -17.55 -3.45
CA GLU A 177 2.03 -16.11 -3.65
C GLU A 177 0.97 -15.40 -2.79
N THR A 178 1.41 -14.45 -1.96
CA THR A 178 0.52 -13.69 -1.06
C THR A 178 0.26 -12.28 -1.56
N GLY A 179 1.06 -11.77 -2.51
CA GLY A 179 0.96 -10.41 -3.07
C GLY A 179 1.43 -9.29 -2.13
N THR A 180 1.30 -9.50 -0.82
CA THR A 180 1.90 -8.69 0.24
C THR A 180 2.61 -9.60 1.24
N ALA A 181 3.68 -9.12 1.87
CA ALA A 181 4.43 -9.92 2.84
C ALA A 181 3.52 -10.43 3.96
N ALA A 182 3.40 -11.75 4.07
CA ALA A 182 2.80 -12.39 5.22
C ALA A 182 3.56 -11.94 6.49
N HIS A 183 2.82 -11.70 7.58
CA HIS A 183 3.44 -11.28 8.83
C HIS A 183 3.75 -12.48 9.72
N ILE A 184 2.85 -13.46 9.75
CA ILE A 184 2.92 -14.67 10.55
C ILE A 184 2.40 -15.82 9.68
N ILE A 185 2.99 -17.00 9.85
CA ILE A 185 2.41 -18.25 9.37
C ILE A 185 2.12 -19.07 10.61
N ASP A 186 0.88 -19.48 10.79
CA ASP A 186 0.44 -20.26 11.96
C ASP A 186 -0.21 -21.56 11.53
N PHE A 187 0.01 -22.63 12.29
CA PHE A 187 -0.56 -23.94 12.01
C PHE A 187 -1.80 -24.15 12.87
N ASP A 188 -2.83 -24.75 12.30
CA ASP A 188 -4.08 -24.98 13.04
C ASP A 188 -3.85 -25.98 14.18
N PRO A 189 -4.15 -25.61 15.44
CA PRO A 189 -3.85 -26.45 16.60
C PRO A 189 -4.77 -27.66 16.74
N ALA A 190 -5.93 -27.65 16.08
CA ALA A 190 -6.92 -28.72 16.15
C ALA A 190 -6.99 -29.55 14.87
N ASN A 191 -6.51 -29.01 13.75
CA ASN A 191 -6.52 -29.67 12.45
C ASN A 191 -5.17 -29.54 11.75
N SER A 192 -4.32 -30.56 11.92
CA SER A 192 -2.98 -30.63 11.34
C SER A 192 -2.92 -30.50 9.80
N ARG A 193 -4.06 -30.45 9.10
CA ARG A 193 -4.09 -30.16 7.66
C ARG A 193 -3.79 -28.71 7.31
N TRP A 194 -4.11 -27.75 8.18
CA TRP A 194 -4.22 -26.34 7.80
C TRP A 194 -3.15 -25.44 8.41
N ALA A 195 -2.76 -24.44 7.62
CA ALA A 195 -1.96 -23.31 8.05
C ALA A 195 -2.59 -22.02 7.54
N TYR A 196 -2.42 -20.95 8.31
CA TYR A 196 -2.94 -19.61 8.04
C TYR A 196 -1.76 -18.65 7.83
N VAL A 197 -1.90 -17.76 6.85
CA VAL A 197 -0.86 -16.87 6.34
C VAL A 197 -1.42 -15.46 6.18
#